data_AF-A0A351F6R4-F1
#
_entry.id   AF-A0A351F6R4-F1
#
_cell.length_a   1.000
_cell.length_b   1.000
_cell.length_c   1.000
_cell.angle_alpha   90.00
_cell.angle_beta   90.00
_cell.angle_gamma   90.00
#
_symmetry.space_group_name_H-M   'P 1'
#
loop_
_entity.id
_entity.type
_entity.pdbx_description
1 polymer ?
#
loop_
_entity_poly.entity_id
_entity_poly.type
_entity_poly.pdbx_seq_one_letter_code
_entity_poly.pdbx_strand_id
1 'polypeptide(L)'
;MTNYPYKTYTSGGVPVGDGLNIFSKYPIYNIERVEWETYNGILDAANDGLTPKGFLKCTVDFNGVLVDIYDTHLDANGSLADCAAKKAQLEQLKAYINENSKDMPVIITGDMNIAMHCDINAEFYPVMIENGGFKDAWSEYCNDGVYFTDRLSPEQNAEYEAKFGGGYWGRWDSVERVVYRSSNNVELTPTDFRYEDYNNRDGHGVITDHNVMICEMEVTATDYVAPSIDLNKEKKEWFGHKLVRTVKLTARCIYRILTDLIAKIKSGEITIK
;
A
#
# COMPACT_ATOMS: atom_id res chain seq x y z
N MET A 1 -10.15 10.60 17.66
CA MET A 1 -10.81 10.44 16.34
C MET A 1 -12.24 9.97 16.56
N THR A 2 -13.20 10.88 16.69
CA THR A 2 -14.63 10.56 16.82
C THR A 2 -15.34 10.49 15.47
N ASN A 3 -14.73 11.03 14.42
CA ASN A 3 -15.32 11.13 13.07
C ASN A 3 -15.22 9.84 12.25
N TYR A 4 -14.51 8.82 12.74
CA TYR A 4 -14.31 7.52 12.08
C TYR A 4 -14.60 6.40 13.08
N PRO A 5 -15.89 6.05 13.27
CA PRO A 5 -16.31 5.08 14.30
C PRO A 5 -15.89 3.64 13.98
N TYR A 6 -15.63 3.31 12.71
CA TYR A 6 -15.18 1.99 12.29
C TYR A 6 -13.70 2.03 12.00
N LYS A 7 -12.95 1.11 12.60
CA LYS A 7 -11.49 1.07 12.48
C LYS A 7 -10.96 -0.34 12.72
N THR A 8 -9.87 -0.67 12.05
CA THR A 8 -9.15 -1.93 12.29
C THR A 8 -8.36 -1.84 13.60
N TYR A 9 -8.08 -2.97 14.25
CA TYR A 9 -7.14 -2.97 15.38
C TYR A 9 -5.70 -2.81 14.88
N THR A 10 -4.87 -2.13 15.67
CA THR A 10 -3.42 -2.08 15.41
C THR A 10 -2.75 -3.42 15.68
N SER A 11 -1.94 -3.86 14.73
CA SER A 11 -1.08 -5.05 14.84
C SER A 11 0.06 -4.90 15.85
N GLY A 12 0.30 -3.68 16.37
CA GLY A 12 1.38 -3.34 17.28
C GLY A 12 2.37 -2.36 16.67
N GLY A 13 3.45 -2.07 17.39
CA GLY A 13 4.59 -1.31 16.87
C GLY A 13 5.67 -2.25 16.31
N VAL A 14 6.72 -1.66 15.74
CA VAL A 14 7.93 -2.38 15.32
C VAL A 14 8.51 -3.15 16.52
N PRO A 15 8.92 -4.43 16.36
CA PRO A 15 8.99 -5.22 15.12
C PRO A 15 7.78 -6.14 14.86
N VAL A 16 6.68 -5.96 15.60
CA VAL A 16 5.54 -6.91 15.64
C VAL A 16 4.39 -6.47 14.72
N GLY A 17 4.25 -5.16 14.53
CA GLY A 17 3.23 -4.55 13.70
C GLY A 17 3.67 -4.37 12.26
N ASP A 18 2.68 -4.40 11.37
CA ASP A 18 2.79 -4.15 9.92
C ASP A 18 2.68 -2.65 9.57
N GLY A 19 2.25 -1.81 10.53
CA GLY A 19 2.07 -0.37 10.33
C GLY A 19 0.73 0.04 9.69
N LEU A 20 -0.12 -0.92 9.30
CA LEU A 20 -1.31 -0.67 8.47
C LEU A 20 -2.58 -0.54 9.30
N ASN A 21 -3.43 0.45 9.01
CA ASN A 21 -4.72 0.64 9.68
C ASN A 21 -5.71 1.37 8.77
N ILE A 22 -6.95 0.89 8.74
CA ILE A 22 -8.05 1.54 8.02
C ILE A 22 -9.00 2.19 9.03
N PHE A 23 -9.40 3.43 8.75
CA PHE A 23 -10.39 4.20 9.49
C PHE A 23 -11.53 4.60 8.54
N SER A 24 -12.77 4.33 8.94
CA SER A 24 -13.93 4.51 8.08
C SER A 24 -15.11 5.15 8.82
N LYS A 25 -15.88 5.94 8.05
CA LYS A 25 -17.22 6.41 8.44
C LYS A 25 -18.29 5.33 8.26
N TYR A 26 -17.98 4.31 7.48
CA TYR A 26 -18.86 3.21 7.09
C TYR A 26 -18.46 1.90 7.78
N PRO A 27 -19.40 0.98 8.01
CA PRO A 27 -19.09 -0.32 8.60
C PRO A 27 -18.00 -1.07 7.83
N ILE A 28 -17.08 -1.71 8.57
CA ILE A 28 -16.02 -2.54 8.01
C ILE A 28 -16.13 -3.97 8.53
N TYR A 29 -15.85 -4.94 7.67
CA TYR A 29 -15.99 -6.38 7.90
C TYR A 29 -14.80 -7.13 7.30
N ASN A 30 -14.71 -8.43 7.59
CA ASN A 30 -13.83 -9.39 6.91
C ASN A 30 -12.38 -8.89 6.83
N ILE A 31 -11.85 -8.51 8.01
CA ILE A 31 -10.54 -7.89 8.12
C ILE A 31 -9.46 -8.97 8.15
N GLU A 32 -8.51 -8.86 7.24
CA GLU A 32 -7.40 -9.80 7.06
C GLU A 32 -6.08 -9.05 6.92
N ARG A 33 -5.00 -9.60 7.48
CA ARG A 33 -3.64 -9.05 7.38
C ARG A 33 -2.73 -10.12 6.81
N VAL A 34 -2.08 -9.83 5.68
CA VAL A 34 -1.26 -10.78 4.94
C VAL A 34 0.15 -10.22 4.83
N GLU A 35 1.14 -10.94 5.34
CA GLU A 35 2.57 -10.58 5.25
C GLU A 35 3.11 -10.86 3.85
N TRP A 36 4.04 -10.04 3.37
CA TRP A 36 4.78 -10.31 2.14
C TRP A 36 5.63 -11.57 2.27
N GLU A 37 5.64 -12.38 1.22
CA GLU A 37 6.51 -13.55 1.12
C GLU A 37 7.96 -13.17 0.75
N THR A 38 8.11 -12.06 0.03
CA THR A 38 9.39 -11.53 -0.46
C THR A 38 9.62 -10.11 0.05
N TYR A 39 10.86 -9.80 0.42
CA TYR A 39 11.33 -8.47 0.83
C TYR A 39 12.82 -8.32 0.49
N ASN A 40 13.33 -7.09 0.45
CA ASN A 40 14.77 -6.82 0.40
C ASN A 40 15.29 -6.22 1.72
N GLY A 41 16.51 -6.58 2.10
CA GLY A 41 17.21 -5.98 3.24
C GLY A 41 16.86 -6.48 4.65
N ILE A 42 17.87 -6.54 5.51
CA ILE A 42 17.74 -6.83 6.96
C ILE A 42 18.48 -5.80 7.83
N LEU A 43 19.78 -5.58 7.59
CA LEU A 43 20.56 -4.49 8.20
C LEU A 43 20.95 -3.41 7.18
N ASP A 44 20.39 -3.52 5.98
CA ASP A 44 20.59 -2.72 4.78
C ASP A 44 19.24 -2.53 4.06
N ALA A 45 19.24 -1.80 2.94
CA ALA A 45 18.07 -1.61 2.07
C ALA A 45 16.76 -1.34 2.84
N ALA A 46 16.77 -0.31 3.70
CA ALA A 46 15.65 0.10 4.57
C ALA A 46 15.17 -0.91 5.63
N ASN A 47 15.78 -2.10 5.73
CA ASN A 47 15.48 -3.13 6.72
C ASN A 47 14.04 -3.69 6.63
N ASP A 48 13.47 -3.78 5.43
CA ASP A 48 12.07 -4.17 5.23
C ASP A 48 11.76 -5.56 5.81
N GLY A 49 12.75 -6.46 5.79
CA GLY A 49 12.64 -7.78 6.40
C GLY A 49 12.64 -7.82 7.94
N LEU A 50 12.75 -6.69 8.65
CA LEU A 50 12.67 -6.66 10.12
C LEU A 50 11.24 -6.53 10.66
N THR A 51 10.27 -6.22 9.80
CA THR A 51 8.86 -6.06 10.17
C THR A 51 7.98 -6.96 9.31
N PRO A 52 6.78 -7.34 9.77
CA PRO A 52 5.83 -8.10 8.96
C PRO A 52 5.08 -7.17 7.98
N LYS A 53 5.80 -6.47 7.09
CA LYS A 53 5.17 -5.67 6.02
C LYS A 53 4.27 -6.56 5.15
N GLY A 54 3.25 -5.94 4.56
CA GLY A 54 2.19 -6.67 3.90
C GLY A 54 1.07 -5.77 3.41
N PHE A 55 -0.14 -6.34 3.38
CA PHE A 55 -1.38 -5.61 3.16
C PHE A 55 -2.45 -5.97 4.19
N LEU A 56 -3.33 -5.02 4.44
CA LEU A 56 -4.52 -5.10 5.27
C LEU A 56 -5.75 -5.02 4.36
N LYS A 57 -6.55 -6.08 4.32
CA LYS A 57 -7.81 -6.15 3.58
C LYS A 57 -8.98 -5.91 4.53
N CYS A 58 -10.00 -5.19 4.09
CA CYS A 58 -11.32 -5.19 4.72
C CYS A 58 -12.43 -5.01 3.67
N THR A 59 -13.65 -5.40 4.00
CA THR A 59 -14.85 -5.12 3.21
C THR A 59 -15.60 -3.95 3.85
N VAL A 60 -15.77 -2.86 3.12
CA VAL A 60 -16.53 -1.68 3.54
C VAL A 60 -17.94 -1.75 2.99
N ASP A 61 -18.94 -1.51 3.84
CA ASP A 61 -20.34 -1.36 3.46
C ASP A 61 -20.66 0.13 3.23
N PHE A 62 -20.48 0.58 1.99
CA PHE A 62 -20.80 1.93 1.56
C PHE A 62 -22.28 2.02 1.18
N ASN A 63 -23.13 2.28 2.17
CA ASN A 63 -24.58 2.46 2.00
C ASN A 63 -25.26 1.29 1.25
N GLY A 64 -24.88 0.06 1.55
CA GLY A 64 -25.38 -1.16 0.92
C GLY A 64 -24.53 -1.68 -0.23
N VAL A 65 -23.57 -0.88 -0.75
CA VAL A 65 -22.59 -1.33 -1.73
C VAL A 65 -21.35 -1.84 -1.01
N LEU A 66 -21.05 -3.13 -1.17
CA LEU A 66 -19.85 -3.73 -0.58
C LEU A 66 -18.64 -3.51 -1.49
N VAL A 67 -17.60 -2.88 -0.94
CA VAL A 67 -16.33 -2.59 -1.62
C VAL A 67 -15.18 -3.19 -0.81
N ASP A 68 -14.30 -3.93 -1.47
CA ASP A 68 -13.10 -4.44 -0.80
C ASP A 68 -11.98 -3.40 -0.88
N ILE A 69 -11.46 -3.03 0.30
CA ILE A 69 -10.40 -2.05 0.48
C ILE A 69 -9.14 -2.75 0.95
N TYR A 70 -8.01 -2.44 0.30
CA TYR A 70 -6.68 -2.93 0.63
C TYR A 70 -5.80 -1.73 1.00
N ASP A 71 -5.26 -1.72 2.21
CA ASP A 71 -4.19 -0.80 2.63
C ASP A 71 -2.86 -1.54 2.57
N THR A 72 -1.82 -0.97 1.95
CA THR A 72 -0.58 -1.70 1.63
C THR A 72 0.67 -0.87 1.89
N HIS A 73 1.77 -1.54 2.22
CA HIS A 73 3.09 -0.92 2.30
C HIS A 73 4.15 -1.87 1.71
N LEU A 74 4.64 -1.53 0.53
CA LEU A 74 5.63 -2.33 -0.22
C LEU A 74 7.07 -2.11 0.29
N ASP A 75 8.01 -2.86 -0.29
CA ASP A 75 9.45 -2.66 -0.11
C ASP A 75 9.86 -1.22 -0.44
N ALA A 76 10.80 -0.63 0.30
CA ALA A 76 11.21 0.76 0.11
C ALA A 76 12.38 0.91 -0.89
N ASN A 77 12.85 2.14 -1.11
CA ASN A 77 13.97 2.49 -2.00
C ASN A 77 13.76 2.10 -3.48
N GLY A 78 14.79 2.09 -4.33
CA GLY A 78 14.65 1.99 -5.79
C GLY A 78 15.77 1.22 -6.50
N SER A 79 16.55 0.40 -5.79
CA SER A 79 17.52 -0.48 -6.43
C SER A 79 16.84 -1.57 -7.26
N LEU A 80 17.58 -2.29 -8.10
CA LEU A 80 17.03 -3.41 -8.86
C LEU A 80 16.51 -4.54 -7.96
N ALA A 81 17.13 -4.74 -6.79
CA ALA A 81 16.67 -5.73 -5.81
C ALA A 81 15.37 -5.28 -5.14
N ASP A 82 15.26 -4.00 -4.75
CA ASP A 82 14.02 -3.42 -4.20
C ASP A 82 12.88 -3.52 -5.23
N CYS A 83 13.16 -3.15 -6.48
CA CYS A 83 12.21 -3.27 -7.58
C CYS A 83 11.74 -4.71 -7.80
N ALA A 84 12.64 -5.69 -7.73
CA ALA A 84 12.28 -7.10 -7.86
C ALA A 84 11.39 -7.58 -6.69
N ALA A 85 11.67 -7.13 -5.46
CA ALA A 85 10.83 -7.42 -4.30
C ALA A 85 9.43 -6.81 -4.45
N LYS A 86 9.34 -5.53 -4.83
CA LYS A 86 8.06 -4.85 -5.12
C LYS A 86 7.26 -5.56 -6.19
N LYS A 87 7.88 -5.97 -7.30
CA LYS A 87 7.21 -6.75 -8.36
C LYS A 87 6.59 -8.04 -7.79
N ALA A 88 7.36 -8.79 -7.00
CA ALA A 88 6.87 -10.02 -6.36
C ALA A 88 5.71 -9.75 -5.39
N GLN A 89 5.77 -8.65 -4.63
CA GLN A 89 4.70 -8.22 -3.71
C GLN A 89 3.43 -7.81 -4.47
N LEU A 90 3.56 -7.08 -5.59
CA LEU A 90 2.43 -6.74 -6.47
C LEU A 90 1.78 -7.99 -7.07
N GLU A 91 2.58 -8.97 -7.51
CA GLU A 91 2.08 -10.26 -8.01
C GLU A 91 1.34 -11.04 -6.91
N GLN A 92 1.89 -11.09 -5.69
CA GLN A 92 1.23 -11.68 -4.53
C GLN A 92 -0.12 -11.00 -4.23
N LEU A 93 -0.15 -9.66 -4.22
CA LEU A 93 -1.36 -8.88 -3.98
C LEU A 93 -2.42 -9.13 -5.07
N LYS A 94 -2.02 -9.09 -6.34
CA LYS A 94 -2.89 -9.38 -7.48
C LYS A 94 -3.48 -10.79 -7.38
N ALA A 95 -2.66 -11.79 -7.09
CA ALA A 95 -3.12 -13.17 -6.92
C ALA A 95 -4.13 -13.28 -5.78
N TYR A 96 -3.86 -12.66 -4.63
CA TYR A 96 -4.79 -12.65 -3.49
C TYR A 96 -6.13 -11.98 -3.85
N ILE A 97 -6.12 -10.83 -4.52
CA ILE A 97 -7.34 -10.13 -4.95
C ILE A 97 -8.15 -10.97 -5.94
N ASN A 98 -7.48 -11.66 -6.87
CA ASN A 98 -8.14 -12.54 -7.84
C ASN A 98 -8.82 -13.75 -7.19
N GLU A 99 -8.30 -14.24 -6.07
CA GLU A 99 -8.89 -15.33 -5.30
C GLU A 99 -10.01 -14.84 -4.35
N ASN A 100 -9.79 -13.72 -3.67
CA ASN A 100 -10.62 -13.32 -2.52
C ASN A 100 -11.63 -12.19 -2.83
N SER A 101 -11.47 -11.50 -3.96
CA SER A 101 -12.29 -10.33 -4.32
C SER A 101 -12.69 -10.32 -5.80
N LYS A 102 -12.66 -11.46 -6.51
CA LYS A 102 -12.84 -11.54 -7.97
C LYS A 102 -14.01 -10.72 -8.52
N ASP A 103 -15.17 -10.80 -7.89
CA ASP A 103 -16.41 -10.16 -8.34
C ASP A 103 -16.76 -8.89 -7.55
N MET A 104 -15.85 -8.45 -6.68
CA MET A 104 -16.03 -7.25 -5.86
C MET A 104 -15.43 -6.03 -6.56
N PRO A 105 -16.02 -4.84 -6.41
CA PRO A 105 -15.30 -3.60 -6.66
C PRO A 105 -14.18 -3.47 -5.62
N VAL A 106 -12.99 -3.09 -6.08
CA VAL A 106 -11.77 -3.09 -5.26
C VAL A 106 -11.11 -1.71 -5.30
N ILE A 107 -10.67 -1.25 -4.14
CA ILE A 107 -9.75 -0.12 -3.99
C ILE A 107 -8.52 -0.60 -3.23
N ILE A 108 -7.35 -0.32 -3.76
CA ILE A 108 -6.05 -0.55 -3.15
C ILE A 108 -5.43 0.81 -2.90
N THR A 109 -4.92 1.03 -1.69
CA THR A 109 -4.31 2.29 -1.29
C THR A 109 -3.15 2.06 -0.33
N GLY A 110 -2.32 3.07 -0.13
CA GLY A 110 -1.19 3.03 0.79
C GLY A 110 0.11 3.46 0.13
N ASP A 111 1.21 3.27 0.86
CA ASP A 111 2.57 3.55 0.37
C ASP A 111 3.05 2.38 -0.49
N MET A 112 2.93 2.53 -1.81
CA MET A 112 3.41 1.52 -2.75
C MET A 112 4.91 1.62 -3.00
N ASN A 113 5.60 2.65 -2.48
CA ASN A 113 7.00 2.93 -2.75
C ASN A 113 7.35 2.93 -4.25
N ILE A 114 6.40 3.27 -5.13
CA ILE A 114 6.61 3.23 -6.59
C ILE A 114 6.15 4.55 -7.20
N ALA A 115 7.08 5.28 -7.80
CA ALA A 115 6.79 6.38 -8.70
C ALA A 115 6.93 5.91 -10.16
N MET A 116 5.84 5.83 -10.93
CA MET A 116 5.82 5.23 -12.27
C MET A 116 6.79 5.92 -13.25
N HIS A 117 7.04 7.22 -13.07
CA HIS A 117 7.92 8.00 -13.93
C HIS A 117 9.40 7.57 -13.84
N CYS A 118 9.81 6.90 -12.75
CA CYS A 118 11.21 6.52 -12.55
C CYS A 118 11.46 5.07 -12.07
N ASP A 119 10.52 4.43 -11.38
CA ASP A 119 10.63 3.08 -10.80
C ASP A 119 10.12 1.97 -11.74
N ILE A 120 10.38 2.11 -13.05
CA ILE A 120 9.86 1.20 -14.08
C ILE A 120 10.22 -0.28 -13.86
N ASN A 121 11.33 -0.57 -13.18
CA ASN A 121 11.75 -1.95 -12.89
C ASN A 121 10.88 -2.64 -11.83
N ALA A 122 10.07 -1.89 -11.07
CA ALA A 122 9.09 -2.47 -10.17
C ALA A 122 7.88 -3.06 -10.93
N GLU A 123 7.78 -2.79 -12.24
CA GLU A 123 6.79 -3.38 -13.14
C GLU A 123 5.34 -3.14 -12.70
N PHE A 124 5.07 -2.01 -12.06
CA PHE A 124 3.73 -1.66 -11.60
C PHE A 124 2.69 -1.64 -12.73
N TYR A 125 2.98 -0.94 -13.83
CA TYR A 125 2.08 -0.86 -14.99
C TYR A 125 1.75 -2.25 -15.56
N PRO A 126 2.74 -3.08 -15.96
CA PRO A 126 2.42 -4.40 -16.51
C PRO A 126 1.71 -5.31 -15.49
N VAL A 127 2.08 -5.28 -14.20
CA VAL A 127 1.48 -6.19 -13.21
C VAL A 127 0.05 -5.77 -12.86
N MET A 128 -0.16 -4.51 -12.48
CA MET A 128 -1.44 -4.03 -11.93
C MET A 128 -2.39 -3.51 -13.00
N ILE A 129 -1.89 -2.76 -13.98
CA ILE A 129 -2.76 -2.09 -14.95
C ILE A 129 -3.04 -3.03 -16.12
N GLU A 130 -2.01 -3.40 -16.87
CA GLU A 130 -2.16 -4.21 -18.10
C GLU A 130 -2.70 -5.61 -17.80
N ASN A 131 -2.07 -6.35 -16.89
CA ASN A 131 -2.41 -7.75 -16.61
C ASN A 131 -3.32 -7.92 -15.38
N GLY A 132 -3.46 -6.89 -14.55
CA GLY A 132 -4.30 -6.91 -13.36
C GLY A 132 -5.71 -6.39 -13.59
N GLY A 133 -5.93 -5.61 -14.66
CA GLY A 133 -7.22 -5.00 -14.95
C GLY A 133 -7.61 -3.90 -13.97
N PHE A 134 -6.63 -3.33 -13.25
CA PHE A 134 -6.84 -2.17 -12.40
C PHE A 134 -6.55 -0.87 -13.16
N LYS A 135 -6.95 0.25 -12.55
CA LYS A 135 -6.64 1.60 -12.96
C LYS A 135 -5.95 2.36 -11.83
N ASP A 136 -5.08 3.30 -12.14
CA ASP A 136 -4.47 4.21 -11.16
C ASP A 136 -5.21 5.54 -11.17
N ALA A 137 -5.70 5.98 -10.00
CA ALA A 137 -6.57 7.15 -9.91
C ALA A 137 -5.87 8.46 -10.29
N TRP A 138 -4.57 8.60 -10.02
CA TRP A 138 -3.82 9.79 -10.44
C TRP A 138 -3.67 9.81 -11.96
N SER A 139 -3.32 8.67 -12.57
CA SER A 139 -3.23 8.57 -14.03
C SER A 139 -4.57 8.86 -14.71
N GLU A 140 -5.67 8.27 -14.22
CA GLU A 140 -7.00 8.48 -14.81
C GLU A 140 -7.50 9.91 -14.64
N TYR A 141 -7.30 10.53 -13.46
CA TYR A 141 -7.87 11.85 -13.16
C TYR A 141 -6.93 13.01 -13.49
N CYS A 142 -5.69 12.98 -13.02
CA CYS A 142 -4.74 14.09 -13.18
C CYS A 142 -4.01 14.05 -14.52
N ASN A 143 -3.81 12.85 -15.09
CA ASN A 143 -2.98 12.64 -16.27
C ASN A 143 -3.77 12.17 -17.51
N ASP A 144 -5.06 12.45 -17.57
CA ASP A 144 -5.91 12.19 -18.74
C ASP A 144 -5.86 10.72 -19.23
N GLY A 145 -5.73 9.77 -18.31
CA GLY A 145 -5.62 8.33 -18.61
C GLY A 145 -4.25 7.89 -19.13
N VAL A 146 -3.23 8.75 -19.05
CA VAL A 146 -1.86 8.43 -19.49
C VAL A 146 -1.08 7.75 -18.35
N TYR A 147 -0.50 6.61 -18.69
CA TYR A 147 0.39 5.84 -17.82
C TYR A 147 1.83 5.91 -18.34
N PHE A 148 2.79 5.94 -17.42
CA PHE A 148 4.21 5.86 -17.78
C PHE A 148 4.62 4.39 -17.87
N THR A 149 4.99 3.96 -19.08
CA THR A 149 5.54 2.61 -19.34
C THR A 149 7.06 2.59 -19.38
N ASP A 150 7.67 3.78 -19.47
CA ASP A 150 9.11 3.99 -19.57
C ASP A 150 9.52 5.14 -18.64
N ARG A 151 10.80 5.13 -18.23
CA ARG A 151 11.35 6.19 -17.40
C ARG A 151 11.31 7.49 -18.19
N LEU A 152 10.74 8.54 -17.59
CA LEU A 152 10.68 9.86 -18.21
C LEU A 152 12.08 10.46 -18.36
N SER A 153 12.30 11.18 -19.47
CA SER A 153 13.50 11.99 -19.64
C SER A 153 13.49 13.16 -18.64
N PRO A 154 14.65 13.78 -18.34
CA PRO A 154 14.71 14.97 -17.49
C PRO A 154 13.82 16.11 -18.01
N GLU A 155 13.71 16.29 -19.32
CA GLU A 155 12.88 17.33 -19.94
C GLU A 155 11.39 17.05 -19.71
N GLN A 156 10.95 15.80 -19.94
CA GLN A 156 9.57 15.40 -19.64
C GLN A 156 9.27 15.59 -18.16
N ASN A 157 10.17 15.13 -17.27
CA ASN A 157 10.01 15.30 -15.83
C ASN A 157 9.85 16.78 -15.44
N ALA A 158 10.65 17.69 -16.03
CA ALA A 158 10.54 19.12 -15.80
C ALA A 158 9.19 19.71 -16.28
N GLU A 159 8.63 19.21 -17.39
CA GLU A 159 7.29 19.61 -17.85
C GLU A 159 6.20 19.20 -16.85
N TYR A 160 6.27 17.97 -16.31
CA TYR A 160 5.35 17.49 -15.29
C TYR A 160 5.49 18.26 -13.98
N GLU A 161 6.72 18.53 -13.52
CA GLU A 161 6.97 19.35 -12.34
C GLU A 161 6.46 20.79 -12.52
N ALA A 162 6.58 21.37 -13.71
CA ALA A 162 6.02 22.69 -14.00
C ALA A 162 4.48 22.68 -14.01
N LYS A 163 3.85 21.60 -14.47
CA LYS A 163 2.39 21.45 -14.55
C LYS A 163 1.75 21.19 -13.20
N PHE A 164 2.30 20.28 -12.42
CA PHE A 164 1.67 19.78 -11.18
C PHE A 164 2.38 20.26 -9.89
N GLY A 165 3.55 20.87 -10.02
CA GLY A 165 4.39 21.34 -8.93
C GLY A 165 5.49 20.34 -8.56
N GLY A 166 6.69 20.86 -8.29
CA GLY A 166 7.82 20.08 -7.77
C GLY A 166 7.82 19.99 -6.24
N GLY A 167 8.70 19.14 -5.69
CA GLY A 167 8.91 19.01 -4.24
C GLY A 167 9.41 17.62 -3.84
N TYR A 168 9.98 17.52 -2.64
CA TYR A 168 10.34 16.23 -2.04
C TYR A 168 9.05 15.39 -1.90
N TRP A 169 9.07 14.15 -2.38
CA TRP A 169 7.92 13.24 -2.54
C TRP A 169 6.86 13.62 -3.57
N GLY A 170 7.08 14.62 -4.43
CA GLY A 170 6.29 14.86 -5.64
C GLY A 170 4.84 15.28 -5.40
N ARG A 171 4.43 16.44 -5.95
CA ARG A 171 3.00 16.78 -6.03
C ARG A 171 2.29 16.10 -7.21
N TRP A 172 2.98 15.17 -7.85
CA TRP A 172 2.50 14.32 -8.94
C TRP A 172 3.27 13.01 -8.93
N ASP A 173 2.60 11.95 -9.37
CA ASP A 173 3.16 10.58 -9.45
C ASP A 173 3.99 10.17 -8.22
N SER A 174 3.47 10.45 -7.03
CA SER A 174 4.11 10.06 -5.77
C SER A 174 4.06 8.55 -5.55
N VAL A 175 4.65 8.11 -4.44
CA VAL A 175 4.73 6.70 -4.06
C VAL A 175 3.45 6.20 -3.37
N GLU A 176 2.64 7.09 -2.80
CA GLU A 176 1.29 6.76 -2.36
C GLU A 176 0.36 6.66 -3.57
N ARG A 177 -0.44 5.59 -3.65
CA ARG A 177 -1.33 5.38 -4.79
C ARG A 177 -2.74 5.00 -4.37
N VAL A 178 -3.72 5.37 -5.19
CA VAL A 178 -5.04 4.73 -5.19
C VAL A 178 -5.18 3.98 -6.51
N VAL A 179 -5.29 2.66 -6.42
CA VAL A 179 -5.45 1.74 -7.54
C VAL A 179 -6.81 1.07 -7.38
N TYR A 180 -7.60 0.98 -8.44
CA TYR A 180 -8.98 0.52 -8.30
C TYR A 180 -9.44 -0.35 -9.46
N ARG A 181 -10.48 -1.12 -9.21
CA ARG A 181 -11.16 -1.95 -10.21
C ARG A 181 -12.66 -1.97 -9.92
N SER A 182 -13.46 -1.56 -10.90
CA SER A 182 -14.92 -1.70 -10.88
C SER A 182 -15.34 -3.18 -10.87
N SER A 183 -16.59 -3.46 -10.52
CA SER A 183 -17.22 -4.75 -10.78
C SER A 183 -18.28 -4.63 -11.87
N ASN A 184 -18.92 -5.74 -12.25
CA ASN A 184 -19.94 -5.74 -13.31
C ASN A 184 -21.12 -4.78 -13.04
N ASN A 185 -21.43 -4.51 -11.77
CA ASN A 185 -22.61 -3.74 -11.35
C ASN A 185 -22.25 -2.51 -10.51
N VAL A 186 -20.97 -2.26 -10.25
CA VAL A 186 -20.48 -1.12 -9.49
C VAL A 186 -19.32 -0.49 -10.23
N GLU A 187 -19.52 0.74 -10.71
CA GLU A 187 -18.48 1.56 -11.30
C GLU A 187 -17.85 2.46 -10.23
N LEU A 188 -16.52 2.47 -10.19
CA LEU A 188 -15.73 3.39 -9.37
C LEU A 188 -15.08 4.43 -10.28
N THR A 189 -15.33 5.71 -10.05
CA THR A 189 -14.78 6.79 -10.88
C THR A 189 -14.12 7.85 -10.00
N PRO A 190 -12.82 8.12 -10.15
CA PRO A 190 -12.19 9.24 -9.46
C PRO A 190 -12.77 10.57 -9.99
N THR A 191 -13.14 11.45 -9.05
CA THR A 191 -13.75 12.76 -9.31
C THR A 191 -12.90 13.91 -8.79
N ASP A 192 -11.98 13.61 -7.88
CA ASP A 192 -10.87 14.46 -7.49
C ASP A 192 -9.67 13.61 -7.08
N PHE A 193 -8.47 14.13 -7.31
CA PHE A 193 -7.23 13.53 -6.84
C PHE A 193 -6.18 14.60 -6.61
N ARG A 194 -5.50 14.54 -5.46
CA ARG A 194 -4.40 15.45 -5.12
C ARG A 194 -3.46 14.88 -4.08
N TYR A 195 -2.20 15.32 -4.15
CA TYR A 195 -1.23 15.17 -3.07
C TYR A 195 -1.14 16.47 -2.27
N GLU A 196 -1.22 16.38 -0.95
CA GLU A 196 -1.08 17.50 -0.02
C GLU A 196 0.13 17.28 0.91
N ASP A 197 1.05 18.24 0.93
CA ASP A 197 2.09 18.30 1.96
C ASP A 197 1.48 18.85 3.25
N TYR A 198 1.37 18.01 4.27
CA TYR A 198 0.85 18.39 5.57
C TYR A 198 1.91 18.95 6.51
N ASN A 199 3.19 18.88 6.15
CA ASN A 199 4.23 19.52 6.94
C ASN A 199 4.02 21.03 6.88
N ASN A 200 4.07 21.67 8.05
CA ASN A 200 3.82 23.11 8.24
C ASN A 200 2.35 23.56 8.20
N ARG A 201 1.37 22.64 8.16
CA ARG A 201 -0.03 23.01 8.49
C ARG A 201 -0.13 23.24 10.01
N ASP A 202 -0.75 24.35 10.40
CA ASP A 202 -1.10 24.68 11.79
C ASP A 202 0.05 24.75 12.83
N GLY A 203 1.30 24.90 12.38
CA GLY A 203 2.46 25.11 13.27
C GLY A 203 2.93 23.87 14.04
N HIS A 204 2.51 22.67 13.64
CA HIS A 204 2.86 21.41 14.31
C HIS A 204 4.27 20.86 14.00
N GLY A 205 5.04 21.55 13.13
CA GLY A 205 6.33 21.06 12.65
C GLY A 205 6.20 19.97 11.57
N VAL A 206 7.28 19.21 11.34
CA VAL A 206 7.27 18.05 10.43
C VAL A 206 6.56 16.89 11.12
N ILE A 207 5.49 16.38 10.52
CA ILE A 207 4.66 15.29 11.07
C ILE A 207 4.97 13.96 10.37
N THR A 208 5.32 14.02 9.09
CA THR A 208 5.62 12.89 8.22
C THR A 208 6.60 13.34 7.15
N ASP A 209 7.46 12.47 6.65
CA ASP A 209 8.25 12.75 5.47
C ASP A 209 7.43 12.62 4.18
N HIS A 210 6.39 11.78 4.14
CA HIS A 210 5.54 11.56 2.98
C HIS A 210 4.46 12.64 2.76
N ASN A 211 3.98 12.75 1.51
CA ASN A 211 2.77 13.52 1.18
C ASN A 211 1.51 12.76 1.62
N VAL A 212 0.43 13.50 1.85
CA VAL A 212 -0.90 12.91 2.03
C VAL A 212 -1.59 12.84 0.68
N MET A 213 -1.93 11.65 0.23
CA MET A 213 -2.75 11.44 -0.95
C MET A 213 -4.23 11.49 -0.60
N ILE A 214 -5.01 12.21 -1.40
CA ILE A 214 -6.46 12.32 -1.26
C ILE A 214 -7.08 12.01 -2.62
N CYS A 215 -8.04 11.08 -2.62
CA CYS A 215 -8.86 10.76 -3.78
C CYS A 215 -10.34 10.77 -3.39
N GLU A 216 -11.15 11.45 -4.19
CA GLU A 216 -12.61 11.39 -4.10
C GLU A 216 -13.12 10.51 -5.22
N MET A 217 -13.91 9.49 -4.88
CA MET A 217 -14.45 8.53 -5.84
C MET A 217 -15.98 8.55 -5.81
N GLU A 218 -16.57 8.65 -7.00
CA GLU A 218 -17.97 8.35 -7.22
C GLU A 218 -18.16 6.82 -7.30
N VAL A 219 -19.21 6.33 -6.64
CA VAL A 219 -19.61 4.91 -6.64
C VAL A 219 -20.99 4.81 -7.28
N THR A 220 -21.05 4.32 -8.51
CA THR A 220 -22.30 4.15 -9.26
C THR A 220 -22.69 2.68 -9.32
N ALA A 221 -23.83 2.34 -8.72
CA ALA A 221 -24.34 0.97 -8.70
C ALA A 221 -25.55 0.81 -9.62
N THR A 222 -25.48 -0.14 -10.56
CA THR A 222 -26.56 -0.45 -11.52
C THR A 222 -26.97 -1.91 -11.38
N ASP A 223 -28.24 -2.16 -11.05
CA ASP A 223 -28.78 -3.50 -10.78
C ASP A 223 -27.96 -4.28 -9.73
N TYR A 224 -27.30 -3.57 -8.82
CA TYR A 224 -26.43 -4.17 -7.81
C TYR A 224 -27.25 -4.89 -6.75
N VAL A 225 -26.89 -6.15 -6.51
CA VAL A 225 -27.32 -6.93 -5.37
C VAL A 225 -26.08 -7.31 -4.59
N ALA A 226 -26.05 -6.96 -3.31
CA ALA A 226 -24.92 -7.30 -2.45
C ALA A 226 -24.68 -8.82 -2.49
N PRO A 227 -23.43 -9.27 -2.69
CA PRO A 227 -23.12 -10.68 -2.71
C PRO A 227 -23.45 -11.31 -1.35
N SER A 228 -23.93 -12.55 -1.37
CA SER A 228 -24.28 -13.31 -0.17
C SER A 228 -23.02 -13.85 0.51
N ILE A 229 -22.24 -12.94 1.10
CA ILE A 229 -21.04 -13.26 1.90
C ILE A 229 -21.32 -13.03 3.39
N ASP A 230 -20.64 -13.79 4.24
CA ASP A 230 -20.68 -13.53 5.68
C ASP A 230 -19.93 -12.23 5.99
N LEU A 231 -20.61 -11.28 6.62
CA LEU A 231 -20.05 -10.01 7.07
C LEU A 231 -19.58 -10.12 8.52
N ASN A 232 -18.37 -10.66 8.67
CA ASN A 232 -17.76 -10.88 9.97
C ASN A 232 -17.15 -9.59 10.51
N LYS A 233 -17.71 -9.07 11.60
CA LYS A 233 -17.08 -7.97 12.34
C LYS A 233 -15.78 -8.47 12.97
N GLU A 234 -14.75 -7.65 12.85
CA GLU A 234 -13.46 -7.96 13.47
C GLU A 234 -13.61 -8.08 14.98
N LYS A 235 -13.17 -9.23 15.50
CA LYS A 235 -13.01 -9.47 16.93
C LYS A 235 -11.55 -9.17 17.24
N LYS A 236 -11.30 -8.36 18.27
CA LYS A 236 -9.92 -8.12 18.75
C LYS A 236 -9.21 -9.46 18.93
N GLU A 237 -7.97 -9.54 18.45
CA GLU A 237 -7.12 -10.70 18.65
C GLU A 237 -7.11 -11.08 20.13
N TRP A 238 -7.34 -12.36 20.41
CA TRP A 238 -7.31 -12.88 21.76
C TRP A 238 -5.91 -12.69 22.36
N PHE A 239 -5.84 -12.32 23.65
CA PHE A 239 -4.60 -11.89 24.30
C PHE A 239 -3.44 -12.88 24.16
N GLY A 240 -3.68 -14.19 24.33
CA GLY A 240 -2.58 -15.15 24.19
C GLY A 240 -2.17 -15.43 22.74
N HIS A 241 -3.05 -15.24 21.74
CA HIS A 241 -2.63 -15.24 20.33
C HIS A 241 -1.69 -14.07 20.07
N LYS A 242 -2.05 -12.88 20.58
CA LYS A 242 -1.20 -11.70 20.52
C LYS A 242 0.16 -11.93 21.19
N LEU A 243 0.18 -12.57 22.36
CA LEU A 243 1.43 -12.89 23.08
C LEU A 243 2.30 -13.86 22.27
N VAL A 244 1.71 -14.96 21.77
CA VAL A 244 2.42 -15.95 20.94
C VAL A 244 2.98 -15.30 19.67
N ARG A 245 2.17 -14.50 18.98
CA ARG A 245 2.59 -13.71 17.80
C ARG A 245 3.76 -12.78 18.15
N THR A 246 3.65 -12.03 19.25
CA THR A 246 4.68 -11.09 19.71
C THR A 246 6.00 -11.80 19.94
N VAL A 247 5.99 -12.93 20.66
CA VAL A 247 7.20 -13.73 20.92
C VAL A 247 7.79 -14.26 19.61
N LYS A 248 6.94 -14.84 18.74
CA LYS A 248 7.37 -15.38 17.44
C LYS A 248 8.03 -14.32 16.56
N LEU A 249 7.40 -13.15 16.40
CA LEU A 249 7.89 -12.08 15.53
C LEU A 249 9.15 -11.41 16.09
N THR A 250 9.22 -11.21 17.41
CA THR A 250 10.42 -10.68 18.06
C THR A 250 11.59 -11.65 17.91
N ALA A 251 11.37 -12.95 18.14
CA ALA A 251 12.41 -13.97 17.96
C ALA A 251 12.86 -14.06 16.50
N ARG A 252 11.93 -13.99 15.54
CA ARG A 252 12.24 -13.96 14.09
C ARG A 252 13.08 -12.73 13.73
N CYS A 253 12.74 -11.56 14.24
CA CYS A 253 13.50 -10.31 14.03
C CYS A 253 14.94 -10.45 14.55
N ILE A 254 15.11 -10.89 15.81
CA ILE A 254 16.44 -11.11 16.41
C ILE A 254 17.24 -12.14 15.61
N TYR A 255 16.60 -13.25 15.22
CA TYR A 255 17.25 -14.29 14.42
C TYR A 255 17.74 -13.75 13.08
N ARG A 256 16.93 -12.96 12.37
CA ARG A 256 17.29 -12.32 11.10
C ARG A 256 18.49 -11.38 11.27
N ILE A 257 18.45 -10.50 12.27
CA ILE A 257 19.55 -9.57 12.60
C ILE A 257 20.86 -10.33 12.84
N LEU A 258 20.83 -11.36 13.69
CA LEU A 258 22.03 -12.14 14.02
C LEU A 258 22.58 -12.88 12.80
N THR A 259 21.70 -13.46 11.99
CA THR A 259 22.09 -14.21 10.79
C THR A 259 22.75 -13.29 9.77
N ASP A 260 22.14 -12.14 9.51
CA ASP A 260 22.65 -11.15 8.55
C ASP A 260 23.97 -10.53 9.03
N LEU A 261 24.07 -10.15 10.30
CA LEU A 261 25.30 -9.65 10.91
C LEU A 261 26.46 -10.65 10.74
N ILE A 262 26.21 -11.94 11.03
CA ILE A 262 27.22 -13.00 10.87
C ILE A 262 27.64 -13.12 9.39
N ALA A 263 26.69 -13.05 8.46
CA ALA A 263 26.98 -13.12 7.03
C ALA A 263 27.86 -11.95 6.58
N LYS A 264 27.52 -10.73 6.99
CA LYS A 264 28.27 -9.50 6.68
C LYS A 264 29.67 -9.47 7.31
N ILE A 265 29.84 -10.04 8.51
CA ILE A 265 31.18 -10.21 9.09
C ILE A 265 32.00 -11.21 8.27
N LYS A 266 31.41 -12.33 7.86
CA LYS A 266 32.10 -13.36 7.05
C LYS A 266 32.48 -12.88 5.65
N SER A 267 31.66 -12.03 5.04
CA SER A 267 31.96 -11.43 3.74
C SER A 267 33.02 -10.32 3.82
N GLY A 268 33.34 -9.83 5.02
CA GLY A 268 34.22 -8.68 5.22
C GLY A 268 33.55 -7.33 5.03
N GLU A 269 32.22 -7.31 4.80
CA GLU A 269 31.44 -6.08 4.71
C GLU A 269 31.41 -5.33 6.05
N ILE A 270 31.38 -6.06 7.17
CA ILE A 270 31.53 -5.52 8.52
C ILE A 270 32.83 -6.01 9.13
N THR A 271 33.68 -5.09 9.55
CA THR A 271 34.90 -5.41 10.32
C THR A 271 34.67 -5.08 11.79
N ILE A 272 34.79 -6.06 12.67
CA ILE A 272 34.81 -5.84 14.12
C ILE A 272 36.24 -5.44 14.49
N LYS A 273 36.39 -4.24 15.06
CA LYS A 273 37.65 -3.77 15.64
C LYS A 273 37.80 -4.23 17.07
#